data_AF-A0A7S1EAN6-F1
#
_entry.id   AF-A0A7S1EAN6-F1
#
_cell.length_a   1.000
_cell.length_b   1.000
_cell.length_c   1.000
_cell.angle_alpha   90.00
_cell.angle_beta   90.00
_cell.angle_gamma   90.00
#
_symmetry.space_group_name_H-M   'P 1'
#
loop_
_entity.id
_entity.type
_entity.pdbx_description
1 polymer ?
#
loop_
_entity_poly.entity_id
_entity_poly.type
_entity_poly.pdbx_seq_one_letter_code
_entity_poly.pdbx_strand_id
1 'polypeptide(L)'
;MLSRRHSLPSPDPRGQRGLTLIGLLFWGAVIAMLAVVGMKIFPTVLEYYTIQRVVDRIAASNPATVPAARSEFDQATITEYSIQSIKSGDLQVTKDGNDKVVIEFAYDKEI
;
A
#
# COMPACT_ATOMS: atom_id res chain seq x y z
N MET A 1 19.81 -26.57 72.22
CA MET A 1 19.96 -26.56 70.75
C MET A 1 18.65 -27.03 70.13
N LEU A 2 17.83 -26.14 69.57
CA LEU A 2 16.55 -26.48 68.94
C LEU A 2 16.56 -25.99 67.49
N SER A 3 16.43 -26.94 66.57
CA SER A 3 16.54 -26.76 65.11
C SER A 3 15.44 -25.86 64.56
N ARG A 4 15.85 -24.78 63.88
CA ARG A 4 15.01 -23.90 63.09
C ARG A 4 14.56 -24.65 61.83
N ARG A 5 13.28 -25.02 61.72
CA ARG A 5 12.71 -25.57 60.49
C ARG A 5 12.58 -24.45 59.46
N HIS A 6 13.29 -24.60 58.35
CA HIS A 6 13.20 -23.73 57.18
C HIS A 6 12.04 -24.22 56.31
N SER A 7 10.93 -23.50 56.30
CA SER A 7 9.85 -23.70 55.32
C SER A 7 10.34 -23.25 53.94
N LEU A 8 10.30 -24.15 52.97
CA LEU A 8 10.60 -23.82 51.57
C LEU A 8 9.39 -23.09 50.96
N PRO A 9 9.60 -22.01 50.19
CA PRO A 9 8.52 -21.38 49.45
C PRO A 9 8.01 -22.31 48.35
N SER A 10 6.72 -22.62 48.37
CA SER A 10 6.04 -23.34 47.29
C SER A 10 6.09 -22.48 46.02
N PRO A 11 6.48 -23.02 44.85
CA PRO A 11 6.37 -22.29 43.59
C PRO A 11 4.90 -22.06 43.29
N ASP A 12 4.49 -20.81 43.22
CA ASP A 12 3.16 -20.44 42.71
C ASP A 12 3.05 -20.96 41.27
N PRO A 13 2.09 -21.83 40.93
CA PRO A 13 1.88 -22.24 39.55
C PRO A 13 1.39 -21.00 38.82
N ARG A 14 2.32 -20.30 38.16
CA ARG A 14 2.05 -19.16 37.29
C ARG A 14 0.92 -19.58 36.35
N GLY A 15 -0.27 -19.05 36.59
CA GLY A 15 -1.49 -19.46 35.91
C GLY A 15 -1.25 -19.42 34.41
N GLN A 16 -1.30 -20.60 33.78
CA GLN A 16 -1.28 -20.71 32.33
C GLN A 16 -2.51 -19.95 31.82
N ARG A 17 -2.30 -18.71 31.39
CA ARG A 17 -3.29 -17.96 30.64
C ARG A 17 -3.32 -18.53 29.24
N GLY A 18 -4.02 -19.65 29.08
CA GLY A 18 -4.30 -20.22 27.78
C GLY A 18 -5.06 -19.20 26.93
N LEU A 19 -4.80 -19.22 25.62
CA LEU A 19 -5.60 -18.45 24.68
C LEU A 19 -7.05 -18.95 24.77
N THR A 20 -8.00 -18.09 25.11
CA THR A 20 -9.40 -18.51 25.19
C THR A 20 -9.90 -18.82 23.78
N LEU A 21 -10.77 -19.83 23.63
CA LEU A 21 -11.38 -20.15 22.33
C LEU A 21 -12.08 -18.92 21.73
N ILE A 22 -12.74 -18.13 22.58
CA ILE A 22 -13.38 -16.87 22.20
C ILE A 22 -12.34 -15.86 21.71
N GLY A 23 -11.21 -15.72 22.39
CA GLY A 23 -10.12 -14.84 21.97
C GLY A 23 -9.51 -15.28 20.63
N LEU A 24 -9.34 -16.59 20.42
CA LEU A 24 -8.85 -17.13 19.16
C LEU A 24 -9.82 -16.83 17.99
N LEU A 25 -11.11 -17.07 18.19
CA LEU A 25 -12.13 -16.78 17.17
C LEU A 25 -12.25 -15.28 16.88
N PHE A 26 -12.18 -14.44 17.92
CA PHE A 26 -12.19 -12.99 17.77
C PHE A 26 -11.00 -12.51 16.94
N TRP A 27 -9.79 -12.93 17.27
CA TRP A 27 -8.59 -12.58 16.50
C TRP A 27 -8.62 -13.16 15.08
N GLY A 28 -9.13 -14.37 14.90
CA GLY A 28 -9.32 -14.96 13.57
C GLY A 28 -10.26 -14.12 12.70
N ALA A 29 -11.36 -13.63 13.26
CA ALA A 29 -12.29 -12.75 12.56
C ALA A 29 -11.66 -11.40 12.20
N VAL A 30 -10.90 -10.78 13.12
CA VAL A 30 -10.17 -9.53 12.87
C VAL A 30 -9.17 -9.69 11.74
N ILE A 31 -8.36 -10.76 11.77
CA ILE A 31 -7.38 -11.05 10.71
C ILE A 31 -8.08 -11.29 9.38
N ALA A 32 -9.18 -12.05 9.35
CA ALA A 32 -9.95 -12.28 8.14
C ALA A 32 -10.50 -10.97 7.54
N MET A 33 -11.01 -10.08 8.38
CA MET A 33 -11.50 -8.76 7.93
C MET A 33 -10.37 -7.91 7.34
N LEU A 34 -9.22 -7.85 8.02
CA LEU A 34 -8.04 -7.14 7.53
C LEU A 34 -7.51 -7.75 6.22
N ALA A 35 -7.54 -9.08 6.09
CA ALA A 35 -7.14 -9.75 4.86
C ALA A 35 -8.03 -9.37 3.67
N VAL A 36 -9.35 -9.31 3.86
CA VAL A 36 -10.29 -8.87 2.81
C VAL A 36 -10.03 -7.43 2.38
N VAL A 37 -9.87 -6.52 3.34
CA VAL A 37 -9.57 -5.11 3.06
C VAL A 37 -8.22 -4.98 2.35
N GLY A 38 -7.20 -5.69 2.85
CA GLY A 38 -5.87 -5.75 2.24
C GLY A 38 -5.92 -6.24 0.80
N MET A 39 -6.65 -7.33 0.51
CA MET A 39 -6.79 -7.85 -0.86
C MET A 39 -7.46 -6.87 -1.81
N LYS A 40 -8.39 -6.02 -1.36
CA LYS A 40 -9.02 -4.99 -2.21
C LYS A 40 -8.10 -3.80 -2.47
N ILE A 41 -7.31 -3.38 -1.47
CA ILE A 41 -6.48 -2.17 -1.55
C ILE A 41 -5.10 -2.46 -2.16
N PHE A 42 -4.55 -3.64 -1.92
CA PHE A 42 -3.24 -4.07 -2.42
C PHE A 42 -3.06 -3.89 -3.94
N PRO A 43 -3.97 -4.37 -4.83
CA PRO A 43 -3.82 -4.17 -6.27
C PRO A 43 -3.88 -2.67 -6.64
N THR A 44 -4.70 -1.89 -5.93
CA THR A 44 -4.88 -0.46 -6.14
C THR A 44 -3.61 0.35 -5.82
N VAL A 45 -2.93 0.01 -4.73
CA VAL A 45 -1.66 0.65 -4.35
C VAL A 45 -0.55 0.29 -5.33
N LEU A 46 -0.51 -0.96 -5.81
CA LEU A 46 0.48 -1.39 -6.79
C LEU A 46 0.32 -0.66 -8.13
N GLU A 47 -0.93 -0.43 -8.56
CA GLU A 47 -1.25 0.37 -9.74
C GLU A 47 -0.79 1.83 -9.57
N TYR A 48 -1.06 2.46 -8.41
CA TYR A 48 -0.61 3.83 -8.13
C TYR A 48 0.92 3.97 -8.27
N TYR A 49 1.69 3.06 -7.65
CA TYR A 49 3.16 3.11 -7.76
C TYR A 49 3.66 2.88 -9.19
N THR A 50 2.94 2.08 -9.97
CA THR A 50 3.27 1.83 -11.38
C THR A 50 3.05 3.09 -12.22
N ILE A 51 1.89 3.75 -12.04
CA ILE A 51 1.56 5.02 -12.71
C ILE A 51 2.59 6.09 -12.36
N GLN A 52 2.92 6.24 -11.07
CA GLN A 52 3.90 7.22 -10.61
C GLN A 52 5.26 7.03 -11.31
N ARG A 53 5.77 5.80 -11.38
CA ARG A 53 7.04 5.49 -12.07
C ARG A 53 7.01 5.81 -13.56
N VAL A 54 5.89 5.54 -14.23
CA VAL A 54 5.71 5.84 -15.65
C VAL A 54 5.70 7.36 -15.86
N VAL A 55 4.94 8.09 -15.05
CA VAL A 55 4.85 9.55 -15.13
C VAL A 55 6.21 10.19 -14.84
N ASP A 56 6.94 9.75 -13.81
CA ASP A 56 8.27 10.26 -13.48
C ASP A 56 9.26 10.04 -14.63
N ARG A 57 9.19 8.89 -15.31
CA ARG A 57 10.02 8.60 -16.50
C ARG A 57 9.72 9.56 -17.65
N ILE A 58 8.44 9.82 -17.92
CA ILE A 58 8.00 10.73 -18.98
C ILE A 58 8.34 12.19 -18.62
N ALA A 59 8.18 12.61 -17.37
CA ALA A 59 8.60 13.93 -16.94
C ALA A 59 10.11 14.11 -17.10
N ALA A 60 10.90 13.08 -16.81
CA ALA A 60 12.35 13.09 -16.99
C ALA A 60 12.79 13.12 -18.47
N SER A 61 11.99 12.63 -19.42
CA SER A 61 12.27 12.75 -20.86
C SER A 61 12.05 14.19 -21.39
N ASN A 62 11.44 15.07 -20.59
CA ASN A 62 11.13 16.46 -20.89
C ASN A 62 10.47 16.64 -22.28
N PRO A 63 9.30 16.02 -22.51
CA PRO A 63 8.65 16.01 -23.82
C PRO A 63 8.33 17.43 -24.30
N ALA A 64 8.64 17.70 -25.56
CA ALA A 64 8.55 19.06 -26.12
C ALA A 64 7.11 19.60 -26.16
N THR A 65 6.10 18.74 -26.15
CA THR A 65 4.68 19.11 -26.30
C THR A 65 3.75 18.18 -25.52
N VAL A 66 2.57 18.68 -25.15
CA VAL A 66 1.52 17.90 -24.46
C VAL A 66 1.11 16.63 -25.22
N PRO A 67 0.91 16.65 -26.56
CA PRO A 67 0.61 15.44 -27.32
C PRO A 67 1.73 14.39 -27.27
N ALA A 68 3.00 14.81 -27.19
CA ALA A 68 4.13 13.88 -27.07
C ALA A 68 4.11 13.16 -25.71
N ALA A 69 3.88 13.89 -24.61
CA ALA A 69 3.74 13.29 -23.28
C ALA A 69 2.58 12.28 -23.21
N ARG A 70 1.44 12.60 -23.84
CA ARG A 70 0.28 11.70 -23.93
C ARG A 70 0.56 10.44 -24.73
N SER A 71 1.24 10.58 -25.87
CA SER A 71 1.65 9.43 -26.69
C SER A 71 2.63 8.51 -25.97
N GLU A 72 3.57 9.06 -25.19
CA GLU A 72 4.50 8.27 -24.38
C GLU A 72 3.77 7.52 -23.25
N PHE A 73 2.77 8.15 -22.62
CA PHE A 73 1.94 7.52 -21.61
C PHE A 73 1.06 6.40 -22.19
N ASP A 74 0.47 6.61 -23.37
CA ASP A 74 -0.31 5.57 -24.07
C ASP A 74 0.54 4.33 -24.38
N GLN A 75 1.77 4.54 -24.88
CA GLN A 75 2.73 3.45 -25.14
C GLN A 75 3.09 2.68 -23.86
N ALA A 76 3.30 3.39 -22.74
CA ALA A 76 3.58 2.76 -21.46
C ALA A 76 2.37 1.96 -20.93
N THR A 77 1.16 2.49 -21.08
CA THR A 77 -0.09 1.83 -20.66
C THR A 77 -0.37 0.55 -21.44
N ILE A 78 0.03 0.47 -22.72
CA ILE A 78 -0.09 -0.76 -23.53
C ILE A 78 0.83 -1.88 -23.00
N THR A 79 1.97 -1.53 -22.43
CA THR A 79 2.96 -2.49 -21.92
C THR A 79 2.64 -2.93 -20.49
N GLU A 80 2.12 -2.01 -19.66
CA GLU A 80 1.72 -2.25 -18.28
C GLU A 80 0.21 -2.55 -18.16
N TYR A 81 -0.18 -3.84 -18.27
CA TYR A 81 -1.57 -4.33 -18.08
C TYR A 81 -2.24 -3.94 -16.75
N SER A 82 -1.49 -3.39 -15.79
CA SER A 82 -1.96 -2.97 -14.48
C SER A 82 -2.61 -1.58 -14.46
N ILE A 83 -2.43 -0.75 -15.49
CA ILE A 83 -2.98 0.61 -15.55
C ILE A 83 -4.33 0.55 -16.26
N GLN A 84 -5.42 0.53 -15.50
CA GLN A 84 -6.79 0.56 -16.04
C GLN A 84 -7.60 1.76 -15.56
N SER A 85 -7.14 2.41 -14.49
CA SER A 85 -7.88 3.49 -13.82
C SER A 85 -7.70 4.88 -14.43
N ILE A 86 -6.67 5.11 -15.25
CA ILE A 86 -6.35 6.45 -15.79
C ILE A 86 -6.05 6.34 -17.29
N LYS A 87 -6.61 7.25 -18.09
CA LYS A 87 -6.32 7.37 -19.52
C LYS A 87 -5.38 8.56 -19.77
N SER A 88 -4.64 8.53 -20.88
CA SER A 88 -3.78 9.65 -21.31
C SER A 88 -4.50 10.99 -21.45
N GLY A 89 -5.81 10.96 -21.70
CA GLY A 89 -6.68 12.14 -21.76
C GLY A 89 -6.83 12.88 -20.42
N ASP A 90 -6.64 12.16 -19.30
CA ASP A 90 -6.82 12.68 -17.94
C ASP A 90 -5.54 13.36 -17.39
N LEU A 91 -4.45 13.32 -18.17
CA LEU A 91 -3.20 14.00 -17.85
C LEU A 91 -3.32 15.51 -18.13
N GLN A 92 -3.11 16.31 -17.09
CA GLN A 92 -2.80 17.73 -17.19
C GLN A 92 -1.29 17.91 -17.28
N VAL A 93 -0.83 18.40 -18.43
CA VAL A 93 0.59 18.65 -18.67
C VAL A 93 0.81 20.15 -18.64
N THR A 94 1.60 20.61 -17.68
CA THR A 94 1.97 22.02 -17.48
C THR A 94 3.49 22.17 -17.54
N LYS A 95 3.98 23.41 -17.62
CA LYS A 95 5.40 23.72 -17.48
C LYS A 95 5.58 24.58 -16.24
N ASP A 96 6.56 24.25 -15.41
CA ASP A 96 6.90 25.08 -14.25
C ASP A 96 7.65 26.36 -14.65
N GLY A 97 7.92 27.24 -13.68
CA GLY A 97 8.65 28.49 -13.90
C GLY A 97 10.10 28.33 -14.39
N ASN A 98 10.63 27.10 -14.44
CA ASN A 98 11.95 26.74 -14.95
C ASN A 98 11.88 25.95 -16.26
N ASP A 99 10.75 26.01 -16.97
CA ASP A 99 10.51 25.35 -18.27
C ASP A 99 10.53 23.80 -18.20
N LYS A 100 10.44 23.22 -16.99
CA LYS A 100 10.35 21.78 -16.81
C LYS A 100 8.92 21.31 -17.00
N VAL A 101 8.75 20.20 -17.70
CA VAL A 101 7.45 19.55 -17.84
C VAL A 101 7.00 18.97 -16.49
N VAL A 102 5.81 19.37 -16.05
CA VAL A 102 5.11 18.84 -14.89
C VAL A 102 3.85 18.14 -15.40
N ILE A 103 3.63 16.90 -14.97
CA ILE A 103 2.47 16.11 -15.37
C ILE A 103 1.65 15.84 -14.10
N GLU A 104 0.46 16.41 -14.05
CA GLU A 104 -0.54 16.18 -13.01
C GLU A 104 -1.63 15.25 -13.56
N PHE A 105 -2.16 14.37 -12.71
CA PHE A 105 -3.26 13.48 -13.07
C PHE A 105 -4.20 13.33 -11.89
N ALA A 106 -5.51 13.33 -12.17
CA ALA A 106 -6.52 13.06 -11.16
C ALA A 106 -6.63 11.53 -10.97
N TYR A 107 -6.24 11.04 -9.79
CA TYR A 107 -6.51 9.66 -9.40
C TYR A 107 -7.94 9.58 -8.83
N ASP A 108 -8.94 9.45 -9.70
CA ASP A 108 -10.32 9.15 -9.30
C ASP A 108 -10.51 7.62 -9.33
N LYS A 109 -10.43 6.99 -8.16
CA LYS A 109 -10.97 5.64 -7.96
C LYS A 109 -12.18 5.72 -7.05
N GLU A 110 -13.34 5.41 -7.59
CA GLU A 110 -14.53 5.09 -6.81
C GLU A 110 -14.28 3.75 -6.10
N ILE A 111 -14.25 3.76 -4.76
CA ILE A 111 -14.07 2.58 -3.88
C ILE A 111 -15.39 2.04 -3.34
#